data_AF-A0A9P3AUH2-F1
#
_entry.id   AF-A0A9P3AUH2-F1
#
_cell.length_a   1.000
_cell.length_b   1.000
_cell.length_c   1.000
_cell.angle_alpha   90.00
_cell.angle_beta   90.00
_cell.angle_gamma   90.00
#
_symmetry.space_group_name_H-M   'P 1'
#
loop_
_entity.id
_entity.type
_entity.pdbx_description
1 polymer ?
#
loop_
_entity_poly.entity_id
_entity_poly.type
_entity_poly.pdbx_seq_one_letter_code
_entity_poly.pdbx_strand_id
1 'polypeptide(L)'
;MNRLLSALCAIAVFTSISFATTPLKLSIWEKTAIPQDDSVNGLEIGIGTYTPEVKGILCNLIYAKTDDCSGWQHACLITFTELFKGLQTGIINLNSGEISGIQKGFFNKAVSVKGIQVGFINVAENMEGIQLGFINFIKKGPIPIMIIANARF
;
A
#
# COMPACT_ATOMS: atom_id res chain seq x y z
N MET A 1 23.21 18.58 43.66
CA MET A 1 23.76 18.92 42.33
C MET A 1 24.27 17.59 41.76
N ASN A 2 23.45 16.76 41.12
CA ASN A 2 23.48 16.60 39.66
C ASN A 2 22.20 15.88 39.16
N ARG A 3 21.01 16.29 39.62
CA ARG A 3 19.73 15.96 38.95
C ARG A 3 19.51 16.75 37.65
N LEU A 4 20.61 17.25 37.07
CA LEU A 4 20.67 17.96 35.79
C LEU A 4 21.02 17.04 34.61
N LEU A 5 21.36 15.77 34.87
CA LEU A 5 21.55 14.78 33.80
C LEU A 5 20.24 14.32 33.17
N SER A 6 19.10 14.49 33.85
CA SER A 6 17.77 14.14 33.34
C SER A 6 17.19 15.14 32.33
N ALA A 7 17.90 16.22 32.00
CA ALA A 7 17.49 17.20 30.99
C ALA A 7 18.18 16.99 29.61
N LEU A 8 19.18 16.11 29.51
CA LEU A 8 19.89 15.83 28.25
C LEU A 8 19.21 14.76 27.39
N CYS A 9 18.18 14.08 27.90
CA CYS A 9 17.29 13.22 27.11
C CYS A 9 16.24 14.00 26.29
N ALA A 10 16.22 15.33 26.36
CA ALA A 10 15.15 16.13 25.75
C ALA A 10 15.46 16.65 24.32
N ILE A 11 16.64 16.40 23.75
CA ILE A 11 16.97 16.87 22.38
C ILE A 11 17.78 15.78 21.66
N ALA A 12 17.21 14.59 21.55
CA ALA A 12 17.68 13.55 20.64
C ALA A 12 16.53 12.98 19.81
N VAL A 13 15.58 13.85 19.45
CA VAL A 13 14.69 13.59 18.32
C VAL A 13 15.06 14.59 17.24
N PHE A 14 16.26 14.41 16.69
CA PHE A 14 16.41 14.67 15.27
C PHE A 14 15.50 13.64 14.60
N THR A 15 14.23 14.02 14.42
CA THR A 15 13.46 13.45 13.31
C THR A 15 14.35 13.66 12.11
N SER A 16 14.76 12.56 11.48
CA SER A 16 15.33 12.62 10.15
C SER A 16 14.30 13.32 9.28
N ILE A 17 14.48 14.63 9.10
CA ILE A 17 13.87 15.39 8.04
C ILE A 17 14.26 14.60 6.80
N SER A 18 13.31 13.86 6.22
CA SER A 18 13.57 13.08 5.03
C SER A 18 13.94 14.07 3.94
N PHE A 19 15.24 14.10 3.62
CA PHE A 19 15.84 14.92 2.59
C PHE A 19 15.57 14.24 1.23
N ALA A 20 15.25 15.08 0.24
CA ALA A 20 14.87 14.76 -1.15
C ALA A 20 13.46 14.14 -1.31
N THR A 21 12.47 15.00 -1.53
CA THR A 21 11.26 14.62 -2.25
C THR A 21 11.64 14.30 -3.68
N THR A 22 11.90 13.04 -3.98
CA THR A 22 12.16 12.61 -5.36
C THR A 22 10.86 12.71 -6.16
N PRO A 23 10.76 13.65 -7.12
CA PRO A 23 9.53 13.87 -7.86
C PRO A 23 9.35 12.85 -8.99
N LEU A 24 10.45 12.27 -9.47
CA LEU A 24 10.47 11.26 -10.52
C LEU A 24 11.51 10.19 -10.20
N LYS A 25 11.07 8.94 -10.16
CA LYS A 25 11.94 7.76 -10.04
C LYS A 25 11.69 6.80 -11.20
N LEU A 26 12.77 6.36 -11.83
CA LEU A 26 12.72 5.33 -12.87
C LEU A 26 13.40 4.08 -12.34
N SER A 27 12.69 2.95 -12.32
CA SER A 27 13.14 1.74 -11.63
C SER A 27 13.05 0.52 -12.56
N ILE A 28 14.19 -0.03 -12.98
CA ILE A 28 14.20 -1.27 -13.76
C ILE A 28 14.05 -2.47 -12.82
N TRP A 29 14.85 -2.49 -11.77
CA TRP A 29 14.84 -3.51 -10.71
C TRP A 29 15.15 -2.82 -9.39
N GLU A 30 14.91 -3.48 -8.25
CA GLU A 30 15.09 -2.90 -6.90
C GLU A 30 16.43 -2.16 -6.71
N LYS A 31 17.52 -2.68 -7.29
CA LYS A 31 18.87 -2.10 -7.21
C LYS A 31 19.27 -1.23 -8.40
N THR A 32 18.39 -1.11 -9.39
CA THR A 32 18.64 -0.41 -10.65
C THR A 32 17.55 0.64 -10.84
N ALA A 33 17.53 1.60 -9.91
CA ALA A 33 16.66 2.75 -9.95
C ALA A 33 17.45 4.05 -10.02
N ILE A 34 16.85 5.08 -10.61
CA ILE A 34 17.40 6.43 -10.69
C ILE A 34 16.28 7.43 -10.35
N PRO A 35 16.41 8.21 -9.27
CA PRO A 35 17.41 8.07 -8.20
C PRO A 35 17.14 6.83 -7.31
N GLN A 36 18.12 6.45 -6.50
CA GLN A 36 18.01 5.30 -5.57
C GLN A 36 17.47 5.73 -4.20
N ASP A 37 16.37 6.48 -4.21
CA ASP A 37 15.76 6.98 -2.98
C ASP A 37 14.66 6.06 -2.48
N ASP A 38 14.53 5.98 -1.16
CA ASP A 38 13.52 5.17 -0.48
C ASP A 38 12.13 5.83 -0.44
N SER A 39 12.07 7.14 -0.74
CA SER A 39 10.84 7.94 -0.73
C SER A 39 10.65 8.66 -2.06
N VAL A 40 9.46 8.53 -2.63
CA VAL A 40 9.05 9.23 -3.86
C VAL A 40 7.82 10.08 -3.55
N ASN A 41 7.90 11.37 -3.86
CA ASN A 41 6.77 12.28 -3.76
C ASN A 41 6.46 12.85 -5.16
N GLY A 42 5.80 12.04 -5.97
CA GLY A 42 5.56 12.32 -7.37
C GLY A 42 5.26 11.04 -8.15
N LEU A 43 6.10 10.72 -9.13
CA LEU A 43 5.89 9.62 -10.07
C LEU A 43 7.05 8.62 -10.00
N GLU A 44 6.73 7.35 -9.82
CA GLU A 44 7.65 6.25 -10.08
C GLU A 44 7.13 5.41 -11.25
N ILE A 45 8.00 5.14 -12.22
CA ILE A 45 7.71 4.23 -13.33
C ILE A 45 8.79 3.15 -13.37
N GLY A 46 8.37 1.89 -13.50
CA GLY A 46 9.34 0.82 -13.52
C GLY A 46 8.87 -0.52 -14.09
N ILE A 47 9.74 -1.51 -13.98
CA ILE A 47 9.42 -2.89 -14.32
C ILE A 47 9.09 -3.65 -13.02
N GLY A 48 10.02 -3.71 -12.07
CA GLY A 48 9.82 -4.33 -10.77
C GLY A 48 10.52 -3.51 -9.69
N THR A 49 9.78 -3.07 -8.68
CA THR A 49 10.31 -2.07 -7.74
C THR A 49 9.94 -2.36 -6.30
N TYR A 50 10.83 -1.99 -5.40
CA TYR A 50 10.57 -1.81 -3.99
C TYR A 50 10.93 -0.37 -3.62
N THR A 51 9.94 0.39 -3.21
CA THR A 51 10.10 1.76 -2.70
C THR A 51 9.31 1.88 -1.41
N PRO A 52 9.98 1.98 -0.25
CA PRO A 52 9.31 2.02 1.06
C PRO A 52 8.16 3.02 1.15
N GLU A 53 8.34 4.25 0.67
CA GLU A 53 7.33 5.30 0.73
C GLU A 53 7.04 5.91 -0.65
N VAL A 54 5.78 5.88 -1.07
CA VAL A 54 5.33 6.58 -2.28
C VAL A 54 4.10 7.44 -2.03
N LYS A 55 4.27 8.76 -2.18
CA LYS A 55 3.18 9.74 -2.22
C LYS A 55 3.01 10.20 -3.67
N GLY A 56 1.96 9.73 -4.35
CA GLY A 56 1.71 10.04 -5.75
C GLY A 56 1.37 8.81 -6.58
N ILE A 57 2.10 8.57 -7.67
CA ILE A 57 1.82 7.50 -8.63
C ILE A 57 3.00 6.53 -8.66
N LEU A 58 2.76 5.26 -8.39
CA LEU A 58 3.69 4.15 -8.59
C LEU A 58 3.13 3.26 -9.72
N CYS A 59 3.78 3.24 -10.88
CA CYS A 59 3.28 2.53 -12.05
C CYS A 59 4.33 1.59 -12.63
N ASN A 60 4.15 0.28 -12.41
CA ASN A 60 5.12 -0.73 -12.82
C ASN A 60 4.54 -1.75 -13.82
N LEU A 61 5.43 -2.36 -14.60
CA LEU A 61 5.03 -3.41 -15.55
C LEU A 61 4.77 -4.77 -14.86
N ILE A 62 5.65 -5.21 -13.96
CA ILE A 62 5.59 -6.55 -13.38
C ILE A 62 5.08 -6.48 -11.94
N TYR A 63 5.84 -5.87 -11.03
CA TYR A 63 5.44 -5.78 -9.63
C TYR A 63 5.80 -4.44 -8.99
N ALA A 64 5.00 -4.04 -8.01
CA ALA A 64 5.20 -2.83 -7.23
C ALA A 64 5.07 -3.15 -5.74
N LYS A 65 6.19 -3.13 -5.00
CA LYS A 65 6.21 -3.30 -3.55
C LYS A 65 6.47 -1.96 -2.86
N THR A 66 5.70 -1.66 -1.83
CA THR A 66 5.84 -0.45 -1.02
C THR A 66 5.36 -0.72 0.39
N ASP A 67 5.86 0.00 1.38
CA ASP A 67 5.43 -0.17 2.76
C ASP A 67 4.30 0.82 3.06
N ASP A 68 4.43 2.08 2.62
CA ASP A 68 3.40 3.12 2.67
C ASP A 68 3.21 3.75 1.29
N CYS A 69 2.01 3.59 0.71
CA CYS A 69 1.64 4.28 -0.51
C CYS A 69 0.35 5.08 -0.37
N SER A 70 0.46 6.37 -0.63
CA SER A 70 -0.64 7.33 -0.67
C SER A 70 -0.80 7.88 -2.09
N GLY A 71 -1.80 7.39 -2.84
CA GLY A 71 -2.11 7.83 -4.20
C GLY A 71 -2.57 6.69 -5.10
N TRP A 72 -1.91 6.50 -6.25
CA TRP A 72 -2.22 5.42 -7.19
C TRP A 72 -1.05 4.43 -7.29
N GLN A 73 -1.31 3.18 -6.93
CA GLN A 73 -0.38 2.07 -7.14
C GLN A 73 -0.88 1.16 -8.25
N HIS A 74 -0.06 0.97 -9.28
CA HIS A 74 -0.33 0.13 -10.43
C HIS A 74 0.81 -0.85 -10.68
N ALA A 75 0.47 -2.11 -10.90
CA ALA A 75 1.36 -3.08 -11.55
C ALA A 75 0.55 -3.96 -12.49
N CYS A 76 1.08 -4.37 -13.66
CA CYS A 76 0.29 -5.25 -14.53
C CYS A 76 0.09 -6.64 -13.91
N LEU A 77 1.02 -7.16 -13.09
CA LEU A 77 0.86 -8.45 -12.43
C LEU A 77 0.51 -8.30 -10.94
N ILE A 78 1.43 -7.80 -10.11
CA ILE A 78 1.30 -7.91 -8.65
C ILE A 78 1.64 -6.60 -7.92
N THR A 79 0.78 -6.18 -7.00
CA THR A 79 1.11 -5.13 -6.02
C THR A 79 1.24 -5.70 -4.62
N PHE A 80 2.16 -5.14 -3.83
CA PHE A 80 2.37 -5.49 -2.43
C PHE A 80 2.43 -4.22 -1.59
N THR A 81 1.56 -4.10 -0.58
CA THR A 81 1.53 -2.92 0.31
C THR A 81 1.18 -3.25 1.75
N GLU A 82 1.83 -2.58 2.70
CA GLU A 82 1.44 -2.68 4.12
C GLU A 82 0.36 -1.65 4.45
N LEU A 83 0.65 -0.37 4.22
CA LEU A 83 -0.25 0.76 4.43
C LEU A 83 -0.58 1.41 3.10
N PHE A 84 -1.86 1.43 2.74
CA PHE A 84 -2.28 1.98 1.46
C PHE A 84 -3.43 2.98 1.63
N LYS A 85 -3.32 4.10 0.92
CA LYS A 85 -4.40 5.07 0.79
C LYS A 85 -4.58 5.52 -0.66
N GLY A 86 -5.71 5.18 -1.28
CA GLY A 86 -6.07 5.69 -2.62
C GLY A 86 -6.59 4.61 -3.57
N LEU A 87 -5.99 4.48 -4.76
CA LEU A 87 -6.38 3.52 -5.80
C LEU A 87 -5.28 2.48 -6.03
N GLN A 88 -5.56 1.20 -5.79
CA GLN A 88 -4.64 0.09 -6.06
C GLN A 88 -5.16 -0.74 -7.23
N THR A 89 -4.31 -0.98 -8.23
CA THR A 89 -4.68 -1.69 -9.45
C THR A 89 -3.62 -2.71 -9.86
N GLY A 90 -4.05 -3.93 -10.18
CA GLY A 90 -3.19 -4.98 -10.70
C GLY A 90 -3.96 -6.29 -10.89
N ILE A 91 -3.36 -7.32 -11.47
CA ILE A 91 -4.03 -8.64 -11.54
C ILE A 91 -4.18 -9.21 -10.13
N ILE A 92 -3.13 -9.11 -9.32
CA ILE A 92 -3.09 -9.58 -7.94
C ILE A 92 -2.69 -8.42 -7.03
N ASN A 93 -3.54 -8.06 -6.08
CA ASN A 93 -3.23 -7.06 -5.06
C ASN A 93 -3.10 -7.77 -3.70
N LEU A 94 -1.90 -7.76 -3.11
CA LEU A 94 -1.60 -8.45 -1.86
C LEU A 94 -1.19 -7.46 -0.78
N ASN A 95 -1.92 -7.44 0.32
CA ASN A 95 -1.67 -6.45 1.36
C ASN A 95 -1.65 -7.06 2.75
N SER A 96 -0.65 -6.66 3.54
CA SER A 96 -0.38 -7.21 4.87
C SER A 96 -0.90 -6.33 6.01
N GLY A 97 -1.31 -5.08 5.73
CA GLY A 97 -1.77 -4.14 6.75
C GLY A 97 -3.11 -3.48 6.42
N GLU A 98 -3.16 -2.15 6.58
CA GLU A 98 -4.35 -1.33 6.48
C GLU A 98 -4.49 -0.68 5.12
N ILE A 99 -5.67 -0.88 4.51
CA ILE A 99 -6.01 -0.35 3.20
C ILE A 99 -7.19 0.60 3.33
N SER A 100 -7.03 1.82 2.85
CA SER A 100 -8.08 2.84 2.78
C SER A 100 -8.28 3.30 1.34
N GLY A 101 -9.33 2.83 0.67
CA GLY A 101 -9.63 3.22 -0.71
C GLY A 101 -10.17 2.10 -1.59
N ILE A 102 -9.76 2.09 -2.86
CA ILE A 102 -10.28 1.19 -3.88
C ILE A 102 -9.19 0.23 -4.33
N GLN A 103 -9.48 -1.06 -4.31
CA GLN A 103 -8.64 -2.11 -4.88
C GLN A 103 -9.36 -2.72 -6.08
N LYS A 104 -8.70 -2.73 -7.24
CA LYS A 104 -9.22 -3.34 -8.46
C LYS A 104 -8.23 -4.37 -8.98
N GLY A 105 -8.66 -5.60 -9.12
CA GLY A 105 -7.83 -6.67 -9.66
C GLY A 105 -8.56 -7.98 -9.88
N PHE A 106 -7.90 -8.99 -10.42
CA PHE A 106 -8.50 -10.33 -10.51
C PHE A 106 -8.60 -10.95 -9.11
N PHE A 107 -7.55 -10.81 -8.30
CA PHE A 107 -7.47 -11.28 -6.93
C PHE A 107 -7.04 -10.14 -5.99
N ASN A 108 -7.87 -9.83 -4.99
CA ASN A 108 -7.56 -8.87 -3.95
C ASN A 108 -7.47 -9.60 -2.60
N LYS A 109 -6.37 -9.42 -1.87
CA LYS A 109 -6.20 -9.90 -0.49
C LYS A 109 -5.65 -8.79 0.40
N ALA A 110 -6.30 -8.58 1.54
CA ALA A 110 -5.86 -7.61 2.53
C ALA A 110 -6.20 -8.09 3.95
N VAL A 111 -5.51 -7.56 4.96
CA VAL A 111 -5.85 -7.82 6.37
C VAL A 111 -7.00 -6.93 6.82
N SER A 112 -6.87 -5.61 6.66
CA SER A 112 -7.91 -4.64 7.02
C SER A 112 -8.22 -3.74 5.84
N VAL A 113 -9.50 -3.60 5.49
CA VAL A 113 -9.94 -2.77 4.37
C VAL A 113 -11.02 -1.79 4.83
N LYS A 114 -10.81 -0.51 4.55
CA LYS A 114 -11.81 0.55 4.60
C LYS A 114 -12.04 1.07 3.19
N GLY A 115 -13.09 0.60 2.51
CA GLY A 115 -13.39 1.01 1.14
C GLY A 115 -13.94 -0.10 0.25
N ILE A 116 -13.47 -0.18 -1.00
CA ILE A 116 -14.06 -1.03 -2.03
C ILE A 116 -13.03 -2.01 -2.60
N GLN A 117 -13.35 -3.30 -2.63
CA GLN A 117 -12.61 -4.28 -3.43
C GLN A 117 -13.44 -4.70 -4.64
N VAL A 118 -12.88 -4.61 -5.84
CA VAL A 118 -13.50 -5.05 -7.09
C VAL A 118 -12.60 -6.10 -7.72
N GLY A 119 -13.13 -7.30 -7.93
CA GLY A 119 -12.34 -8.37 -8.54
C GLY A 119 -13.07 -9.66 -8.77
N PHE A 120 -12.38 -10.68 -9.28
CA PHE A 120 -12.98 -12.02 -9.39
C PHE A 120 -13.06 -12.68 -8.01
N ILE A 121 -12.00 -12.53 -7.21
CA ILE A 121 -11.92 -13.00 -5.83
C ILE A 121 -11.45 -11.85 -4.94
N ASN A 122 -12.21 -11.58 -3.88
CA ASN A 122 -11.89 -10.60 -2.85
C ASN A 122 -11.77 -11.28 -1.48
N VAL A 123 -10.70 -10.97 -0.75
CA VAL A 123 -10.43 -11.53 0.58
C VAL A 123 -10.00 -10.40 1.51
N ALA A 124 -10.71 -10.26 2.63
CA ALA A 124 -10.36 -9.38 3.72
C ALA A 124 -10.53 -10.11 5.06
N GLU A 125 -9.64 -9.87 6.03
CA GLU A 125 -9.91 -10.36 7.39
C GLU A 125 -10.95 -9.48 8.09
N ASN A 126 -10.75 -8.16 8.04
CA ASN A 126 -11.66 -7.14 8.54
C ASN A 126 -12.02 -6.18 7.40
N MET A 127 -13.27 -5.73 7.37
CA MET A 127 -13.79 -4.87 6.31
C MET A 127 -14.73 -3.82 6.90
N GLU A 128 -14.57 -2.58 6.46
CA GLU A 128 -15.52 -1.47 6.55
C GLU A 128 -15.75 -0.95 5.12
N GLY A 129 -16.73 -1.52 4.41
CA GLY A 129 -17.05 -1.20 3.02
C GLY A 129 -17.62 -2.38 2.24
N ILE A 130 -17.35 -2.43 0.94
CA ILE A 130 -18.01 -3.32 -0.02
C ILE A 130 -16.98 -4.12 -0.84
N GLN A 131 -17.21 -5.41 -0.99
CA GLN A 131 -16.53 -6.28 -1.95
C GLN A 131 -17.49 -6.61 -3.10
N LEU A 132 -17.04 -6.43 -4.33
CA LEU A 132 -17.78 -6.75 -5.56
C LEU A 132 -16.96 -7.77 -6.36
N GLY A 133 -17.50 -8.96 -6.56
CA GLY A 133 -16.77 -10.03 -7.23
C GLY A 133 -17.47 -11.36 -7.26
N PHE A 134 -16.91 -12.32 -7.99
CA PHE A 134 -17.50 -13.66 -8.09
C PHE A 134 -17.47 -14.38 -6.73
N ILE A 135 -16.37 -14.25 -5.99
CA ILE A 135 -16.22 -14.76 -4.62
C ILE A 135 -15.74 -13.62 -3.71
N ASN A 136 -16.44 -13.39 -2.62
CA ASN A 136 -16.14 -12.33 -1.66
C ASN A 136 -16.05 -12.91 -0.24
N PHE A 137 -14.89 -12.79 0.38
CA PHE A 137 -14.60 -13.32 1.71
C PHE A 137 -14.28 -12.21 2.70
N ILE A 138 -15.06 -12.11 3.78
CA ILE A 138 -14.83 -11.23 4.93
C ILE A 138 -14.74 -12.09 6.18
N LYS A 139 -13.52 -12.44 6.62
CA LYS A 139 -13.29 -13.45 7.67
C LYS A 139 -14.04 -13.18 8.97
N LYS A 140 -14.03 -11.92 9.43
CA LYS A 140 -14.72 -11.50 10.66
C LYS A 140 -16.09 -10.85 10.39
N GLY A 141 -16.66 -11.06 9.21
CA GLY A 141 -17.99 -10.55 8.84
C GLY A 141 -19.12 -11.44 9.37
N PRO A 142 -20.35 -10.91 9.46
CA PRO A 142 -21.53 -11.69 9.84
C PRO A 142 -21.81 -12.82 8.85
N ILE A 143 -21.52 -12.60 7.57
CA ILE A 143 -21.60 -13.58 6.50
C ILE A 143 -20.20 -13.69 5.87
N PRO A 144 -19.40 -14.72 6.24
CA PRO A 144 -18.01 -14.78 5.82
C PRO A 144 -17.79 -14.91 4.32
N ILE A 145 -18.69 -15.55 3.58
CA ILE A 145 -18.55 -15.79 2.14
C ILE A 145 -19.84 -15.41 1.42
N MET A 146 -19.74 -14.63 0.34
CA MET A 146 -20.85 -14.33 -0.57
C MET A 146 -20.42 -14.30 -2.03
N ILE A 147 -21.37 -14.57 -2.92
CA ILE A 147 -21.20 -14.48 -4.38
C ILE A 147 -21.74 -13.11 -4.84
N ILE A 148 -21.15 -12.54 -5.91
CA ILE A 148 -21.45 -11.23 -6.50
C ILE A 148 -21.09 -10.02 -5.62
N ALA A 149 -21.52 -9.99 -4.36
CA ALA A 149 -21.20 -8.90 -3.44
C ALA A 149 -21.16 -9.37 -1.98
N ASN A 150 -20.31 -8.74 -1.16
CA ASN A 150 -20.32 -8.82 0.31
C ASN A 150 -20.05 -7.42 0.89
N ALA A 151 -20.56 -7.13 2.07
CA ALA A 151 -20.33 -5.83 2.71
C ALA A 151 -20.33 -5.96 4.24
N ARG A 152 -19.60 -5.06 4.89
CA ARG A 152 -19.60 -4.90 6.34
C ARG A 152 -19.34 -3.43 6.64
N PHE A 153 -20.11 -2.86 7.57
CA PHE A 153 -19.99 -1.47 8.01
C PHE A 153 -19.83 -1.42 9.53
#